data_AF-A0A6H1NL03-F1
#
_entry.id   AF-A0A6H1NL03-F1
#
_cell.length_a   1.000
_cell.length_b   1.000
_cell.length_c   1.000
_cell.angle_alpha   90.00
_cell.angle_beta   90.00
_cell.angle_gamma   90.00
#
_symmetry.space_group_name_H-M   'P 1'
#
loop_
_entity.id
_entity.type
_entity.pdbx_description
1 polymer ?
#
loop_
_entity_poly.entity_id
_entity_poly.type
_entity_poly.pdbx_seq_one_letter_code
_entity_poly.pdbx_strand_id
1 'polypeptide(L)'
;MSTAPAKLQAPVTSAPDTTWGIPTPIFSGMVGATIGFCGAAVLFKIGRRNTQEDREEDRQRDDALRERIEARELWSDLYEDIRTAASDTLALCIDLSERPLCQDDAEAQHVAALHRRLRIAIGHARGHRSPELTESLTELCTRLEELRRTLLPQRTALTDRTQIDQHNVLDIAAQSADQARIGIALEGNARKTRDALDTEWGSR
;
A
#
# COMPACT_ATOMS: atom_id res chain seq x y z
N MET A 1 31.48 57.24 -20.59
CA MET A 1 30.42 56.70 -21.47
C MET A 1 30.04 55.32 -20.97
N SER A 2 28.73 55.05 -20.88
CA SER A 2 28.04 53.79 -20.53
C SER A 2 28.28 53.20 -19.14
N THR A 3 27.45 53.51 -18.12
CA THR A 3 26.08 53.03 -17.76
C THR A 3 26.07 51.73 -16.94
N ALA A 4 25.61 51.87 -15.69
CA ALA A 4 25.50 50.90 -14.61
C ALA A 4 24.46 49.78 -14.85
N PRO A 5 24.50 48.66 -14.09
CA PRO A 5 23.34 47.81 -13.90
C PRO A 5 22.50 48.33 -12.72
N ALA A 6 21.33 48.90 -13.04
CA ALA A 6 20.34 49.29 -12.04
C ALA A 6 19.37 48.12 -11.75
N LYS A 7 19.43 47.64 -10.51
CA LYS A 7 18.32 47.29 -9.62
C LYS A 7 17.07 46.63 -10.27
N LEU A 8 17.00 45.31 -10.19
CA LEU A 8 15.75 44.54 -10.22
C LEU A 8 14.94 44.85 -8.94
N GLN A 9 13.81 45.53 -9.09
CA GLN A 9 12.74 45.56 -8.09
C GLN A 9 11.64 44.59 -8.53
N ALA A 10 11.26 43.69 -7.63
CA ALA A 10 10.06 42.86 -7.74
C ALA A 10 8.78 43.73 -7.73
N PRO A 11 7.67 43.20 -8.25
CA PRO A 11 6.60 42.88 -7.31
C PRO A 11 6.10 41.43 -7.41
N VAL A 12 5.61 41.00 -6.25
CA VAL A 12 5.06 39.71 -5.88
C VAL A 12 3.82 39.36 -6.70
N THR A 13 3.78 38.15 -7.24
CA THR A 13 2.55 37.33 -7.31
C THR A 13 2.93 35.85 -7.21
N SER A 14 2.72 35.32 -6.01
CA SER A 14 2.38 33.92 -5.70
C SER A 14 2.60 32.88 -6.79
N ALA A 15 3.66 32.09 -6.63
CA ALA A 15 3.68 30.73 -7.15
C ALA A 15 2.48 29.96 -6.57
N PRO A 16 1.72 29.19 -7.37
CA PRO A 16 0.83 28.19 -6.80
C PRO A 16 1.69 27.06 -6.26
N ASP A 17 1.67 26.88 -4.94
CA ASP A 17 2.12 25.66 -4.25
C ASP A 17 1.39 24.45 -4.84
N THR A 18 2.03 23.77 -5.79
CA THR A 18 1.69 22.41 -6.20
C THR A 18 2.35 21.43 -5.24
N THR A 19 1.76 21.26 -4.05
CA THR A 19 2.25 20.33 -3.00
C THR A 19 1.53 18.97 -3.02
N TRP A 20 0.69 18.67 -4.00
CA TRP A 20 0.03 17.35 -4.07
C TRP A 20 0.02 16.81 -5.50
N GLY A 21 1.00 15.95 -5.78
CA GLY A 21 1.12 15.17 -7.01
C GLY A 21 0.03 14.10 -7.11
N ILE A 22 -1.19 14.52 -7.43
CA ILE A 22 -2.23 13.60 -7.92
C ILE A 22 -2.03 13.48 -9.43
N PRO A 23 -1.59 12.33 -9.97
CA PRO A 23 -1.57 12.15 -11.41
C PRO A 23 -3.03 12.10 -11.89
N THR A 24 -3.48 13.16 -12.57
CA THR A 24 -4.72 13.13 -13.34
C THR A 24 -4.57 12.12 -14.48
N PRO A 25 -5.50 11.17 -14.68
CA PRO A 25 -5.45 10.31 -15.85
C PRO A 25 -5.67 11.16 -17.11
N ILE A 26 -4.75 11.03 -18.06
CA ILE A 26 -4.83 11.61 -19.40
C ILE A 26 -5.94 10.87 -20.15
N PHE A 27 -7.16 11.41 -20.13
CA PHE A 27 -8.14 11.09 -21.15
C PHE A 27 -7.77 11.85 -22.42
N SER A 28 -7.15 11.13 -23.37
CA SER A 28 -6.93 11.57 -24.74
C SER A 28 -8.28 11.83 -25.43
N GLY A 29 -8.74 13.08 -25.37
CA GLY A 29 -9.94 13.56 -26.02
C GLY A 29 -9.62 14.77 -26.90
N MET A 30 -9.57 14.51 -28.21
CA MET A 30 -9.37 15.42 -29.33
C MET A 30 -10.00 16.82 -29.15
N VAL A 31 -9.17 17.87 -29.11
CA VAL A 31 -9.62 19.27 -29.26
C VAL A 31 -8.92 19.89 -30.48
N GLY A 32 -9.69 20.05 -31.55
CA GLY A 32 -9.45 21.00 -32.63
C GLY A 32 -10.85 21.40 -33.14
N ALA A 33 -11.51 22.36 -32.50
CA ALA A 33 -11.42 23.80 -32.80
C ALA A 33 -11.78 24.13 -34.25
N THR A 34 -13.08 24.31 -34.51
CA THR A 34 -13.56 25.25 -35.54
C THR A 34 -14.71 26.10 -34.98
N ILE A 35 -14.53 27.40 -35.18
CA ILE A 35 -15.36 28.54 -34.79
C ILE A 35 -16.53 28.65 -35.78
N GLY A 36 -17.74 28.99 -35.31
CA GLY A 36 -18.85 29.31 -36.22
C GLY A 36 -20.13 29.79 -35.54
N PHE A 37 -20.35 31.11 -35.59
CA PHE A 37 -21.58 31.88 -35.39
C PHE A 37 -22.92 31.13 -35.54
N CYS A 38 -23.81 31.25 -34.55
CA CYS A 38 -25.26 31.52 -34.71
C CYS A 38 -25.98 31.54 -33.35
N GLY A 39 -26.94 32.47 -33.18
CA GLY A 39 -28.09 32.25 -32.29
C GLY A 39 -28.28 33.26 -31.17
N ALA A 40 -28.91 34.38 -31.50
CA ALA A 40 -29.59 35.24 -30.55
C ALA A 40 -30.64 34.46 -29.73
N ALA A 41 -30.43 34.30 -28.42
CA ALA A 41 -31.47 34.00 -27.43
C ALA A 41 -30.98 34.15 -25.97
N VAL A 42 -30.08 35.11 -25.68
CA VAL A 42 -29.69 35.39 -24.28
C VAL A 42 -30.63 36.47 -23.73
N LEU A 43 -31.87 36.11 -23.38
CA LEU A 43 -32.72 36.96 -22.51
C LEU A 43 -33.99 36.29 -21.93
N PHE A 44 -34.12 34.96 -21.94
CA PHE A 44 -35.18 34.27 -21.20
C PHE A 44 -34.68 32.95 -20.63
N LYS A 45 -34.04 32.97 -19.44
CA LYS A 45 -33.99 31.83 -18.49
C LYS A 45 -33.12 32.08 -17.24
N ILE A 46 -32.87 33.32 -16.82
CA ILE A 46 -32.31 33.63 -15.48
C ILE A 46 -33.44 33.55 -14.44
N GLY A 47 -34.12 32.40 -14.38
CA GLY A 47 -35.33 32.22 -13.57
C GLY A 47 -35.81 30.78 -13.44
N ARG A 48 -34.94 29.79 -13.66
CA ARG A 48 -35.27 28.37 -13.48
C ARG A 48 -34.14 27.61 -12.78
N ARG A 49 -33.66 28.16 -11.66
CA ARG A 49 -32.75 27.47 -10.72
C ARG A 49 -33.58 26.46 -9.91
N ASN A 50 -33.66 25.21 -10.40
CA ASN A 50 -34.29 24.01 -9.80
C ASN A 50 -35.03 23.19 -10.88
N THR A 51 -34.39 22.85 -12.00
CA THR A 51 -34.87 21.68 -12.77
C THR A 51 -34.54 20.42 -11.97
N GLN A 52 -35.32 19.36 -12.18
CA GLN A 52 -35.06 18.07 -11.55
C GLN A 52 -33.70 17.51 -12.00
N GLU A 53 -33.29 17.84 -13.23
CA GLU A 53 -31.97 17.54 -13.82
C GLU A 53 -30.82 18.18 -13.03
N ASP A 54 -30.91 19.47 -12.65
CA ASP A 54 -29.87 20.13 -11.83
C ASP A 54 -29.70 19.42 -10.47
N ARG A 55 -30.79 18.93 -9.87
CA ARG A 55 -30.75 18.18 -8.60
C ARG A 55 -30.21 16.77 -8.77
N GLU A 56 -30.36 16.17 -9.94
CA GLU A 56 -29.80 14.85 -10.26
C GLU A 56 -28.30 14.96 -10.56
N GLU A 57 -27.86 16.02 -11.26
CA GLU A 57 -26.44 16.34 -11.44
C GLU A 57 -25.75 16.65 -10.11
N ASP A 58 -26.38 17.44 -9.23
CA ASP A 58 -25.82 17.73 -7.90
C ASP A 58 -25.74 16.46 -7.03
N ARG A 59 -26.75 15.56 -7.09
CA ARG A 59 -26.67 14.25 -6.42
C ARG A 59 -25.55 13.38 -6.96
N GLN A 60 -25.39 13.31 -8.28
CA GLN A 60 -24.30 12.55 -8.90
C GLN A 60 -22.93 13.09 -8.50
N ARG A 61 -22.79 14.41 -8.38
CA ARG A 61 -21.57 15.04 -7.86
C ARG A 61 -21.35 14.71 -6.39
N ASP A 62 -22.38 14.81 -5.56
CA ASP A 62 -22.28 14.49 -4.13
C ASP A 62 -21.95 13.01 -3.90
N ASP A 63 -22.55 12.10 -4.67
CA ASP A 63 -22.27 10.66 -4.59
C ASP A 63 -20.86 10.33 -5.08
N ALA A 64 -20.41 10.96 -6.17
CA ALA A 64 -19.02 10.82 -6.64
C ALA A 64 -18.00 11.38 -5.63
N LEU A 65 -18.33 12.46 -4.92
CA LEU A 65 -17.50 12.99 -3.85
C LEU A 65 -17.44 12.05 -2.65
N ARG A 66 -18.59 11.47 -2.25
CA ARG A 66 -18.65 10.46 -1.19
C ARG A 66 -17.81 9.23 -1.52
N GLU A 67 -17.98 8.69 -2.72
CA GLU A 67 -17.21 7.53 -3.18
C GLU A 67 -15.69 7.80 -3.12
N ARG A 68 -15.26 9.01 -3.48
CA ARG A 68 -13.85 9.40 -3.38
C ARG A 68 -13.36 9.54 -1.94
N ILE A 69 -14.20 9.99 -1.02
CA ILE A 69 -13.87 10.09 0.41
C ILE A 69 -13.76 8.68 1.00
N GLU A 70 -14.75 7.82 0.76
CA GLU A 70 -14.76 6.43 1.24
C GLU A 70 -13.57 5.64 0.71
N ALA A 71 -13.26 5.79 -0.59
CA ALA A 71 -12.06 5.19 -1.16
C ALA A 71 -10.79 5.69 -0.46
N ARG A 72 -10.69 7.00 -0.19
CA ARG A 72 -9.53 7.58 0.50
C ARG A 72 -9.39 7.04 1.93
N GLU A 73 -10.48 6.95 2.69
CA GLU A 73 -10.47 6.42 4.05
C GLU A 73 -10.05 4.95 4.06
N LEU A 74 -10.68 4.11 3.21
CA LEU A 74 -10.31 2.71 3.05
C LEU A 74 -8.83 2.52 2.74
N TRP A 75 -8.26 3.37 1.90
CA TRP A 75 -6.83 3.31 1.58
C TRP A 75 -5.92 3.79 2.69
N SER A 76 -6.36 4.77 3.49
CA SER A 76 -5.64 5.19 4.69
C SER A 76 -5.55 4.04 5.70
N ASP A 77 -6.65 3.32 5.90
CA ASP A 77 -6.70 2.16 6.78
C ASP A 77 -5.80 1.03 6.27
N LEU A 78 -5.87 0.73 4.96
CA LEU A 78 -5.01 -0.27 4.33
C LEU A 78 -3.52 0.09 4.41
N TYR A 79 -3.16 1.37 4.27
CA TYR A 79 -1.78 1.82 4.45
C TYR A 79 -1.28 1.50 5.86
N GLU A 80 -2.02 1.89 6.89
CA GLU A 80 -1.63 1.61 8.28
C GLU A 80 -1.60 0.11 8.58
N ASP A 81 -2.54 -0.66 8.01
CA ASP A 81 -2.55 -2.12 8.13
C ASP A 81 -1.32 -2.78 7.51
N ILE A 82 -0.94 -2.39 6.29
CA ILE A 82 0.24 -2.92 5.60
C ILE A 82 1.50 -2.51 6.34
N ARG A 83 1.60 -1.25 6.75
CA ARG A 83 2.74 -0.72 7.52
C ARG A 83 2.93 -1.47 8.83
N THR A 84 1.82 -1.71 9.55
CA THR A 84 1.81 -2.48 10.79
C THR A 84 2.24 -3.92 10.49
N ALA A 85 1.66 -4.58 9.48
CA ALA A 85 2.03 -5.96 9.14
C ALA A 85 3.49 -6.12 8.72
N ALA A 86 4.06 -5.15 7.99
CA ALA A 86 5.48 -5.14 7.64
C ALA A 86 6.36 -4.95 8.88
N SER A 87 5.95 -4.09 9.82
CA SER A 87 6.67 -3.86 11.08
C SER A 87 6.61 -5.08 12.01
N ASP A 88 5.44 -5.71 12.13
CA ASP A 88 5.24 -6.96 12.86
C ASP A 88 6.08 -8.09 12.25
N THR A 89 6.21 -8.14 10.92
CA THR A 89 7.08 -9.12 10.24
C THR A 89 8.56 -8.87 10.57
N LEU A 90 9.00 -7.61 10.67
CA LEU A 90 10.36 -7.30 11.11
C LEU A 90 10.61 -7.69 12.56
N ALA A 91 9.62 -7.51 13.45
CA ALA A 91 9.71 -7.98 14.84
C ALA A 91 9.83 -9.52 14.89
N LEU A 92 9.01 -10.23 14.12
CA LEU A 92 9.10 -11.68 13.98
C LEU A 92 10.48 -12.14 13.48
N CYS A 93 11.12 -11.41 12.56
CA CYS A 93 12.47 -11.72 12.12
C CYS A 93 13.51 -11.65 13.26
N ILE A 94 13.32 -10.75 14.23
CA ILE A 94 14.17 -10.69 15.44
C ILE A 94 13.95 -11.94 16.27
N ASP A 95 12.68 -12.32 16.54
CA ASP A 95 12.36 -13.52 17.32
C ASP A 95 12.93 -14.81 16.66
N LEU A 96 12.81 -14.91 15.33
CA LEU A 96 13.37 -16.01 14.54
C LEU A 96 14.89 -16.10 14.62
N SER A 97 15.58 -14.97 14.77
CA SER A 97 17.04 -14.93 14.89
C SER A 97 17.52 -15.48 16.23
N GLU A 98 16.67 -15.41 17.26
CA GLU A 98 16.98 -15.91 18.60
C GLU A 98 16.68 -17.40 18.75
N ARG A 99 15.58 -17.88 18.15
CA ARG A 99 15.16 -19.27 18.25
C ARG A 99 14.29 -19.73 17.06
N PRO A 100 14.38 -21.01 16.65
CA PRO A 100 13.46 -21.56 15.67
C PRO A 100 12.04 -21.67 16.24
N LEU A 101 11.06 -21.52 15.35
CA LEU A 101 9.63 -21.56 15.66
C LEU A 101 9.07 -22.98 15.59
N CYS A 102 8.26 -23.31 16.59
CA CYS A 102 7.49 -24.56 16.70
C CYS A 102 6.01 -24.31 16.38
N GLN A 103 5.28 -25.36 16.02
CA GLN A 103 3.85 -25.28 15.67
C GLN A 103 2.93 -24.73 16.78
N ASP A 104 3.31 -24.94 18.04
CA ASP A 104 2.57 -24.53 19.24
C ASP A 104 2.99 -23.16 19.78
N ASP A 105 4.05 -22.56 19.23
CA ASP A 105 4.51 -21.23 19.63
C ASP A 105 3.47 -20.15 19.25
N ALA A 106 3.33 -19.12 20.09
CA ALA A 106 2.40 -18.01 19.84
C ALA A 106 2.77 -17.25 18.55
N GLU A 107 4.07 -17.18 18.28
CA GLU A 107 4.67 -16.61 17.08
C GLU A 107 4.20 -17.35 15.82
N ALA A 108 4.02 -18.68 15.85
CA ALA A 108 3.49 -19.42 14.70
C ALA A 108 2.03 -19.04 14.38
N GLN A 109 1.22 -18.76 15.41
CA GLN A 109 -0.14 -18.23 15.22
C GLN A 109 -0.08 -16.81 14.67
N HIS A 110 0.87 -15.99 15.15
CA HIS A 110 1.09 -14.64 14.65
C HIS A 110 1.47 -14.64 13.15
N VAL A 111 2.36 -15.53 12.71
CA VAL A 111 2.70 -15.71 11.27
C VAL A 111 1.44 -16.00 10.45
N ALA A 112 0.54 -16.86 10.95
CA ALA A 112 -0.71 -17.18 10.26
C ALA A 112 -1.65 -15.97 10.14
N ALA A 113 -1.72 -15.13 11.18
CA ALA A 113 -2.48 -13.89 11.18
C ALA A 113 -1.91 -12.87 10.19
N LEU A 114 -0.59 -12.65 10.20
CA LEU A 114 0.10 -11.76 9.27
C LEU A 114 -0.12 -12.18 7.82
N HIS A 115 0.05 -13.48 7.53
CA HIS A 115 -0.19 -14.03 6.19
C HIS A 115 -1.63 -13.78 5.71
N ARG A 116 -2.65 -13.93 6.59
CA ARG A 116 -4.04 -13.60 6.23
C ARG A 116 -4.23 -12.11 5.94
N ARG A 117 -3.71 -11.24 6.80
CA ARG A 117 -3.82 -9.78 6.63
C ARG A 117 -3.20 -9.33 5.30
N LEU A 118 -1.99 -9.81 4.99
CA LEU A 118 -1.30 -9.47 3.75
C LEU A 118 -2.02 -10.01 2.51
N ARG A 119 -2.63 -11.21 2.56
CA ARG A 119 -3.45 -11.70 1.45
C ARG A 119 -4.64 -10.79 1.13
N ILE A 120 -5.29 -10.26 2.17
CA ILE A 120 -6.41 -9.32 1.99
C ILE A 120 -5.87 -8.02 1.38
N ALA A 121 -4.78 -7.48 1.91
CA ALA A 121 -4.15 -6.27 1.39
C ALA A 121 -3.72 -6.39 -0.08
N ILE A 122 -3.13 -7.52 -0.49
CA ILE A 122 -2.80 -7.80 -1.90
C ILE A 122 -4.05 -7.78 -2.78
N GLY A 123 -5.16 -8.35 -2.29
CA GLY A 123 -6.43 -8.35 -3.00
C GLY A 123 -6.92 -6.93 -3.31
N HIS A 124 -6.76 -6.00 -2.37
CA HIS A 124 -7.10 -4.60 -2.57
C HIS A 124 -6.07 -3.88 -3.45
N ALA A 125 -4.77 -4.11 -3.28
CA ALA A 125 -3.71 -3.42 -4.02
C ALA A 125 -3.70 -3.75 -5.52
N ARG A 126 -4.03 -4.99 -5.90
CA ARG A 126 -3.97 -5.47 -7.29
C ARG A 126 -4.86 -4.64 -8.21
N GLY A 127 -4.25 -4.05 -9.25
CA GLY A 127 -4.95 -3.28 -10.28
C GLY A 127 -5.31 -1.86 -9.87
N HIS A 128 -5.08 -1.48 -8.61
CA HIS A 128 -5.39 -0.16 -8.07
C HIS A 128 -4.14 0.63 -7.66
N ARG A 129 -3.02 -0.07 -7.44
CA ARG A 129 -1.79 0.47 -6.86
C ARG A 129 -0.58 0.17 -7.72
N SER A 130 0.57 0.69 -7.30
CA SER A 130 1.81 0.47 -8.03
C SER A 130 2.12 -1.04 -8.19
N PRO A 131 2.67 -1.45 -9.34
CA PRO A 131 3.07 -2.83 -9.55
C PRO A 131 4.15 -3.26 -8.55
N GLU A 132 5.05 -2.34 -8.19
CA GLU A 132 6.14 -2.55 -7.22
C GLU A 132 5.62 -2.86 -5.80
N LEU A 133 4.62 -2.12 -5.30
CA LEU A 133 4.00 -2.43 -4.01
C LEU A 133 3.30 -3.80 -4.06
N THR A 134 2.57 -4.08 -5.13
CA THR A 134 1.85 -5.35 -5.29
C THR A 134 2.81 -6.54 -5.33
N GLU A 135 3.93 -6.40 -6.04
CA GLU A 135 5.00 -7.39 -6.11
C GLU A 135 5.64 -7.60 -4.73
N SER A 136 6.05 -6.52 -4.06
CA SER A 136 6.67 -6.56 -2.73
C SER A 136 5.77 -7.24 -1.69
N LEU A 137 4.48 -6.88 -1.67
CA LEU A 137 3.49 -7.54 -0.81
C LEU A 137 3.34 -9.02 -1.12
N THR A 138 3.33 -9.38 -2.41
CA THR A 138 3.22 -10.78 -2.85
C THR A 138 4.44 -11.58 -2.40
N GLU A 139 5.65 -11.05 -2.59
CA GLU A 139 6.88 -11.68 -2.13
C GLU A 139 6.89 -11.87 -0.60
N LEU A 140 6.50 -10.83 0.15
CA LEU A 140 6.40 -10.90 1.61
C LEU A 140 5.40 -11.98 2.06
N CYS A 141 4.23 -12.01 1.43
CA CYS A 141 3.20 -13.00 1.70
C CYS A 141 3.68 -14.44 1.40
N THR A 142 4.37 -14.65 0.27
CA THR A 142 4.94 -15.96 -0.09
C THR A 142 5.97 -16.43 0.94
N ARG A 143 6.86 -15.55 1.40
CA ARG A 143 7.86 -15.93 2.42
C ARG A 143 7.23 -16.27 3.77
N LEU A 144 6.15 -15.58 4.17
CA LEU A 144 5.41 -15.95 5.37
C LEU A 144 4.72 -17.32 5.22
N GLU A 145 4.24 -17.65 4.02
CA GLU A 145 3.70 -18.98 3.75
C GLU A 145 4.77 -20.07 3.83
N GLU A 146 5.95 -19.82 3.25
CA GLU A 146 7.10 -20.73 3.35
C GLU A 146 7.50 -20.96 4.81
N LEU A 147 7.59 -19.89 5.61
CA LEU A 147 7.91 -19.99 7.03
C LEU A 147 6.90 -20.88 7.79
N ARG A 148 5.60 -20.76 7.48
CA ARG A 148 4.57 -21.62 8.10
C ARG A 148 4.74 -23.09 7.76
N ARG A 149 5.27 -23.40 6.58
CA ARG A 149 5.50 -24.78 6.14
C ARG A 149 6.76 -25.39 6.76
N THR A 150 7.71 -24.55 7.18
CA THR A 150 8.96 -24.98 7.81
C THR A 150 8.90 -24.97 9.34
N LEU A 151 7.74 -24.74 9.95
CA LEU A 151 7.56 -24.82 11.41
C LEU A 151 7.98 -26.18 11.96
N LEU A 152 8.78 -26.16 13.02
CA LEU A 152 9.20 -27.36 13.71
C LEU A 152 7.99 -28.04 14.38
N PRO A 153 8.08 -29.35 14.69
CA PRO A 153 7.12 -30.02 15.56
C PRO A 153 6.91 -29.28 16.88
N GLN A 154 5.84 -29.64 17.59
CA GLN A 154 5.52 -29.00 18.87
C GLN A 154 6.71 -29.04 19.83
N ARG A 155 6.94 -27.93 20.54
CA ARG A 155 8.08 -27.77 21.44
C ARG A 155 8.12 -28.86 22.51
N THR A 156 6.94 -29.27 22.98
CA THR A 156 6.76 -30.39 23.92
C THR A 156 7.35 -31.70 23.39
N ALA A 157 7.09 -32.04 22.12
CA ALA A 157 7.62 -33.24 21.46
C ALA A 157 9.15 -33.20 21.29
N LEU A 158 9.71 -32.00 21.09
CA LEU A 158 11.16 -31.80 20.97
C LEU A 158 11.89 -31.88 22.32
N THR A 159 11.19 -31.68 23.44
CA THR A 159 11.76 -31.76 24.80
C THR A 159 11.54 -33.12 25.47
N ASP A 160 10.55 -33.90 25.00
CA ASP A 160 10.26 -35.22 25.54
C ASP A 160 11.22 -36.28 24.97
N ARG A 161 12.06 -36.83 25.86
CA ARG A 161 13.07 -37.84 25.51
C ARG A 161 12.49 -39.11 24.91
N THR A 162 11.21 -39.41 25.15
CA THR A 162 10.52 -40.57 24.56
C THR A 162 9.99 -40.31 23.15
N GLN A 163 9.90 -39.03 22.75
CA GLN A 163 9.41 -38.60 21.44
C GLN A 163 10.53 -38.09 20.53
N ILE A 164 11.66 -37.64 21.10
CA ILE A 164 12.87 -37.24 20.36
C ILE A 164 13.34 -38.34 19.40
N ASP A 165 13.27 -39.61 19.79
CA ASP A 165 13.68 -40.73 18.93
C ASP A 165 12.76 -40.93 17.71
N GLN A 166 11.57 -40.32 17.72
CA GLN A 166 10.63 -40.31 16.59
C GLN A 166 10.95 -39.20 15.58
N HIS A 167 11.85 -38.27 15.93
CA HIS A 167 12.24 -37.17 15.07
C HIS A 167 13.72 -37.27 14.70
N ASN A 168 13.99 -37.24 13.40
CA ASN A 168 15.36 -37.22 12.91
C ASN A 168 16.01 -35.87 13.24
N VAL A 169 17.05 -35.90 14.08
CA VAL A 169 17.80 -34.70 14.51
C VAL A 169 18.36 -33.92 13.32
N LEU A 170 18.76 -34.60 12.24
CA LEU A 170 19.23 -33.95 11.02
C LEU A 170 18.10 -33.19 10.31
N ASP A 171 16.88 -33.72 10.32
CA ASP A 171 15.72 -33.06 9.71
C ASP A 171 15.31 -31.82 10.52
N ILE A 172 15.35 -31.90 11.86
CA ILE A 172 15.12 -30.73 12.73
C ILE A 172 16.18 -29.65 12.49
N ALA A 173 17.45 -30.04 12.37
CA ALA A 173 18.54 -29.10 12.10
C ALA A 173 18.39 -28.45 10.72
N ALA A 174 18.01 -29.22 9.69
CA ALA A 174 17.75 -28.71 8.35
C ALA A 174 16.57 -27.73 8.33
N GLN A 175 15.45 -28.08 8.98
CA GLN A 175 14.29 -27.20 9.09
C GLN A 175 14.62 -25.90 9.83
N SER A 176 15.41 -25.99 10.92
CA SER A 176 15.87 -24.81 11.65
C SER A 176 16.75 -23.90 10.79
N ALA A 177 17.66 -24.48 10.00
CA ALA A 177 18.50 -23.73 9.06
C ALA A 177 17.67 -23.06 7.94
N ASP A 178 16.64 -23.75 7.45
CA ASP A 178 15.72 -23.18 6.44
C ASP A 178 14.86 -22.06 7.02
N GLN A 179 14.38 -22.17 8.26
CA GLN A 179 13.71 -21.06 8.94
C GLN A 179 14.61 -19.83 9.05
N ALA A 180 15.89 -20.00 9.41
CA ALA A 180 16.83 -18.87 9.49
C ALA A 180 17.04 -18.20 8.12
N ARG A 181 17.17 -18.99 7.04
CA ARG A 181 17.26 -18.46 5.67
C ARG A 181 16.00 -17.69 5.26
N ILE A 182 14.83 -18.24 5.57
CA ILE A 182 13.55 -17.59 5.31
C ILE A 182 13.43 -16.29 6.12
N GLY A 183 13.88 -16.28 7.38
CA GLY A 183 13.92 -15.08 8.23
C GLY A 183 14.72 -13.92 7.61
N ILE A 184 15.90 -14.21 7.05
CA ILE A 184 16.72 -13.21 6.34
C ILE A 184 15.98 -12.67 5.11
N ALA A 185 15.35 -13.55 4.32
CA ALA A 185 14.58 -13.14 3.15
C ALA A 185 13.33 -12.32 3.53
N LEU A 186 12.65 -12.70 4.62
CA LEU A 186 11.51 -11.97 5.18
C LEU A 186 11.91 -10.56 5.59
N GLU A 187 13.05 -10.39 6.25
CA GLU A 187 13.53 -9.08 6.66
C GLU A 187 13.72 -8.15 5.46
N GLY A 188 14.40 -8.64 4.41
CA GLY A 188 14.61 -7.89 3.17
C GLY A 188 13.30 -7.51 2.49
N ASN A 189 12.35 -8.45 2.41
CA ASN A 189 11.06 -8.22 1.77
C ASN A 189 10.16 -7.28 2.58
N ALA A 190 10.22 -7.33 3.91
CA ALA A 190 9.47 -6.42 4.77
C ALA A 190 9.98 -4.98 4.65
N ARG A 191 11.31 -4.80 4.56
CA ARG A 191 11.92 -3.48 4.29
C ARG A 191 11.52 -2.94 2.92
N LYS A 192 11.67 -3.74 1.86
CA LYS A 192 11.22 -3.37 0.50
C LYS A 192 9.75 -2.98 0.46
N THR A 193 8.89 -3.77 1.12
CA THR A 193 7.46 -3.49 1.20
C THR A 193 7.20 -2.13 1.85
N ARG A 194 7.91 -1.81 2.94
CA ARG A 194 7.79 -0.52 3.62
C ARG A 194 8.26 0.63 2.73
N ASP A 195 9.39 0.46 2.06
CA ASP A 195 9.96 1.49 1.18
C ASP A 195 9.05 1.75 -0.02
N ALA A 196 8.47 0.71 -0.63
CA ALA A 196 7.48 0.83 -1.70
C ALA A 196 6.21 1.54 -1.22
N LEU A 197 5.74 1.20 -0.02
CA LEU A 197 4.57 1.83 0.60
C LEU A 197 4.81 3.33 0.88
N ASP A 198 5.96 3.67 1.46
CA ASP A 198 6.34 5.05 1.76
C ASP A 198 6.56 5.88 0.48
N THR A 199 7.10 5.25 -0.58
CA THR A 199 7.26 5.89 -1.89
C THR A 199 5.91 6.19 -2.53
N GLU A 200 4.98 5.24 -2.53
CA GLU A 200 3.64 5.42 -3.12
C GLU A 200 2.80 6.44 -2.34
N TRP A 201 2.96 6.51 -1.03
CA TRP A 201 2.22 7.46 -0.19
C TRP A 201 2.85 8.86 -0.18
N GLY A 202 4.03 9.03 -0.76
CA GLY A 202 4.82 10.25 -0.71
C GLY A 202 5.31 10.50 0.72
N SER A 203 6.51 10.02 1.04
CA SER A 203 7.13 10.23 2.35
C SER A 203 7.04 11.70 2.76
N ARG A 204 6.39 11.97 3.90
CA ARG A 204 6.35 13.28 4.56
C ARG A 204 7.74 13.82 4.83
#